data_AF-A0A4R3VTQ2-F1
#
_entry.id   AF-A0A4R3VTQ2-F1
#
_cell.length_a   1.000
_cell.length_b   1.000
_cell.length_c   1.000
_cell.angle_alpha   90.00
_cell.angle_beta   90.00
_cell.angle_gamma   90.00
#
_symmetry.space_group_name_H-M   'P 1'
#
loop_
_entity.id
_entity.type
_entity.pdbx_description
1 polymer ?
#
loop_
_entity_poly.entity_id
_entity_poly.type
_entity_poly.pdbx_seq_one_letter_code
_entity_poly.pdbx_strand_id
1 'polypeptide(L)'
;MAEKVAEVINKSENEIKTNKDRSKIYFFMVAIIALLATNVYFYVKYKSSGEKLYTLTLQKEKLQIEIDRIEAELDNIDRQNIQDLPAEVVQQQQNARQIIADLRSALEENNVSDSQIQIANTQVETLKNNVSKLLNEVNDLKIQNEMLKRENVELQGTVREKITTVEKLTNDNSALNEKVMIAASLKVSNIVINGVEQKKNGNLEIETRAKRADKLQIKFTIVDNPLAKKGRKEIYARVIDPQGNLIAASNDVFYVHGDKLQYTFKENINFTNNGEEYQLLWSDNHKLKKGAYTVLLYADNAIMGRSSVVLK
;
A
#
# COMPACT_ATOMS: atom_id res chain seq x y z
N MET A 1 -21.07 -118.85 -83.75
CA MET A 1 -21.98 -118.09 -82.87
C MET A 1 -21.27 -117.73 -81.55
N ALA A 2 -20.07 -117.12 -81.62
CA ALA A 2 -19.22 -116.86 -80.45
C ALA A 2 -18.46 -115.53 -80.60
N GLU A 3 -19.17 -114.46 -80.97
CA GLU A 3 -18.55 -113.15 -81.26
C GLU A 3 -19.26 -111.97 -80.58
N LYS A 4 -20.00 -112.19 -79.48
CA LYS A 4 -20.76 -111.10 -78.84
C LYS A 4 -20.66 -110.97 -77.31
N VAL A 5 -19.70 -111.63 -76.67
CA VAL A 5 -19.55 -111.56 -75.19
C VAL A 5 -18.28 -110.81 -74.73
N ALA A 6 -17.28 -110.59 -75.60
CA ALA A 6 -16.03 -109.93 -75.20
C ALA A 6 -16.06 -108.38 -75.26
N GLU A 7 -17.07 -107.78 -75.89
CA GLU A 7 -17.07 -106.32 -76.14
C GLU A 7 -17.83 -105.49 -75.08
N VAL A 8 -18.57 -106.14 -74.17
CA VAL A 8 -19.41 -105.43 -73.18
C VAL A 8 -18.70 -105.24 -71.83
N ILE A 9 -17.68 -106.03 -71.50
CA ILE A 9 -16.96 -105.91 -70.21
C ILE A 9 -15.93 -104.76 -70.24
N ASN A 10 -15.31 -104.49 -71.38
CA ASN A 10 -14.23 -103.51 -71.50
C ASN A 10 -14.70 -102.04 -71.51
N LYS A 11 -16.02 -101.79 -71.62
CA LYS A 11 -16.59 -100.44 -71.57
C LYS A 11 -16.92 -99.98 -70.14
N SER A 12 -17.09 -100.90 -69.19
CA SER A 12 -17.49 -100.58 -67.81
C SER A 12 -16.32 -100.28 -66.86
N GLU A 13 -15.10 -100.78 -67.12
CA GLU A 13 -13.92 -100.49 -66.27
C GLU A 13 -13.24 -99.15 -66.58
N ASN A 14 -13.40 -98.61 -67.79
CA ASN A 14 -12.76 -97.34 -68.19
C ASN A 14 -13.57 -96.08 -67.82
N GLU A 15 -14.86 -96.20 -67.50
CA GLU A 15 -15.68 -95.05 -67.06
C GLU A 15 -15.58 -94.77 -65.55
N ILE A 16 -15.15 -95.73 -64.72
CA ILE A 16 -15.04 -95.56 -63.26
C ILE A 16 -13.66 -94.98 -62.85
N LYS A 17 -12.58 -95.25 -63.59
CA LYS A 17 -11.23 -94.72 -63.28
C LYS A 17 -11.03 -93.25 -63.65
N THR A 18 -11.79 -92.71 -64.61
CA THR A 18 -11.65 -91.32 -65.08
C THR A 18 -12.33 -90.29 -64.17
N ASN A 19 -13.25 -90.70 -63.29
CA ASN A 19 -13.92 -89.82 -62.33
C ASN A 19 -13.14 -89.67 -61.00
N LYS A 20 -12.37 -90.69 -60.60
CA LYS A 20 -11.59 -90.69 -59.35
C LYS A 20 -10.34 -89.80 -59.40
N ASP A 21 -9.75 -89.59 -60.58
CA ASP A 21 -8.61 -88.68 -60.73
C ASP A 21 -9.04 -87.24 -61.05
N ARG A 22 -10.18 -87.03 -61.70
CA ARG A 22 -10.76 -85.67 -61.86
C ARG A 22 -11.11 -85.05 -60.51
N SER A 23 -11.69 -85.81 -59.57
CA SER A 23 -12.00 -85.29 -58.22
C SER A 23 -10.73 -84.90 -57.41
N LYS A 24 -9.63 -85.64 -57.55
CA LYS A 24 -8.33 -85.25 -56.97
C LYS A 24 -7.77 -84.00 -57.63
N ILE A 25 -7.88 -83.87 -58.95
CA ILE A 25 -7.45 -82.68 -59.69
C ILE A 25 -8.26 -81.45 -59.26
N TYR A 26 -9.59 -81.58 -59.10
CA TYR A 26 -10.43 -80.50 -58.56
C TYR A 26 -10.08 -80.15 -57.11
N PHE A 27 -9.76 -81.15 -56.27
CA PHE A 27 -9.28 -80.92 -54.91
C PHE A 27 -7.96 -80.15 -54.88
N PHE A 28 -6.98 -80.53 -55.71
CA PHE A 28 -5.71 -79.80 -55.84
C PHE A 28 -5.91 -78.39 -56.42
N MET A 29 -6.83 -78.21 -57.37
CA MET A 29 -7.17 -76.89 -57.92
C MET A 29 -7.76 -75.96 -56.87
N VAL A 30 -8.71 -76.46 -56.06
CA VAL A 30 -9.30 -75.69 -54.95
C VAL A 30 -8.26 -75.40 -53.86
N ALA A 31 -7.37 -76.34 -53.56
CA ALA A 31 -6.29 -76.14 -52.61
C ALA A 31 -5.29 -75.06 -53.07
N ILE A 32 -4.95 -75.03 -54.36
CA ILE A 32 -4.07 -74.01 -54.96
C ILE A 32 -4.75 -72.64 -54.93
N ILE A 33 -6.03 -72.55 -55.30
CA ILE A 33 -6.80 -71.30 -55.23
C ILE A 33 -6.88 -70.79 -53.78
N ALA A 34 -7.14 -71.68 -52.82
CA ALA A 34 -7.14 -71.33 -51.40
C ALA A 34 -5.77 -70.82 -50.93
N LEU A 35 -4.69 -71.49 -51.34
CA LEU A 35 -3.32 -71.10 -50.99
C LEU A 35 -2.95 -69.72 -51.56
N LEU A 36 -3.30 -69.47 -52.82
CA LEU A 36 -3.13 -68.17 -53.48
C LEU A 36 -3.97 -67.09 -52.82
N ALA A 37 -5.22 -67.37 -52.46
CA ALA A 37 -6.07 -66.44 -51.73
C ALA A 37 -5.48 -66.08 -50.35
N THR A 38 -4.95 -67.06 -49.61
CA THR A 38 -4.23 -66.78 -48.34
C THR A 38 -2.96 -65.97 -48.55
N ASN A 39 -2.18 -66.23 -49.59
CA ASN A 39 -0.95 -65.46 -49.87
C ASN A 39 -1.25 -64.02 -50.28
N VAL A 40 -2.27 -63.81 -51.12
CA VAL A 40 -2.75 -62.48 -51.51
C VAL A 40 -3.32 -61.75 -50.29
N TYR A 41 -4.12 -62.42 -49.46
CA TYR A 41 -4.61 -61.87 -48.19
C TYR A 41 -3.46 -61.47 -47.27
N PHE A 42 -2.44 -62.32 -47.12
CA PHE A 42 -1.27 -62.05 -46.29
C PHE A 42 -0.45 -60.88 -46.85
N TYR A 43 -0.24 -60.80 -48.17
CA TYR A 43 0.46 -59.71 -48.84
C TYR A 43 -0.25 -58.36 -48.70
N VAL A 44 -1.57 -58.34 -48.96
CA VAL A 44 -2.40 -57.14 -48.78
C VAL A 44 -2.41 -56.71 -47.30
N LYS A 45 -2.53 -57.65 -46.37
CA LYS A 45 -2.47 -57.39 -44.94
C LYS A 45 -1.11 -56.87 -44.48
N TYR A 46 0.00 -57.42 -45.00
CA TYR A 46 1.36 -56.95 -44.65
C TYR A 46 1.64 -55.55 -45.20
N LYS A 47 1.24 -55.27 -46.45
CA LYS A 47 1.41 -53.96 -47.08
C LYS A 47 0.55 -52.88 -46.39
N SER A 48 -0.71 -53.20 -46.08
CA SER A 48 -1.60 -52.30 -45.33
C SER A 48 -1.17 -52.08 -43.88
N SER A 49 -0.59 -53.11 -43.23
CA SER A 49 -0.06 -52.98 -41.86
C SER A 49 1.18 -52.10 -41.80
N GLY A 50 2.05 -52.15 -42.82
CA GLY A 50 3.25 -51.31 -42.90
C GLY A 50 2.93 -49.81 -43.03
N GLU A 51 1.98 -49.45 -43.91
CA GLU A 51 1.51 -48.06 -44.03
C GLU A 51 0.86 -47.55 -42.75
N LYS A 52 0.03 -48.39 -42.09
CA LYS A 52 -0.61 -48.03 -40.82
C LYS A 52 0.39 -47.81 -39.69
N LEU A 53 1.44 -48.64 -39.61
CA LEU A 53 2.50 -48.50 -38.61
C LEU A 53 3.30 -47.20 -38.82
N TYR A 54 3.59 -46.87 -40.08
CA TYR A 54 4.27 -45.63 -40.45
C TYR A 54 3.46 -44.38 -40.07
N THR A 55 2.15 -44.34 -40.38
CA THR A 55 1.29 -43.21 -40.02
C THR A 55 1.16 -43.04 -38.51
N LEU A 56 1.07 -44.15 -37.76
CA LEU A 56 1.01 -44.12 -36.30
C LEU A 56 2.30 -43.57 -35.69
N THR A 57 3.44 -43.98 -36.23
CA THR A 57 4.76 -43.52 -35.80
C THR A 57 4.90 -42.01 -35.99
N LEU A 58 4.47 -41.50 -37.15
CA LEU A 58 4.49 -40.08 -37.45
C LEU A 58 3.54 -39.27 -36.53
N GLN A 59 2.36 -39.79 -36.22
CA GLN A 59 1.43 -39.13 -35.29
C GLN A 59 1.98 -39.09 -33.87
N LYS A 60 2.63 -40.17 -33.41
CA LYS A 60 3.33 -40.22 -32.12
C LYS A 60 4.45 -39.19 -32.06
N GLU A 61 5.30 -39.11 -33.09
CA GLU A 61 6.40 -38.13 -33.14
C GLU A 61 5.88 -36.69 -33.09
N LYS A 62 4.80 -36.39 -33.84
CA LYS A 62 4.15 -35.07 -33.78
C LYS A 62 3.63 -34.72 -32.38
N LEU A 63 3.03 -35.68 -31.68
CA LEU A 63 2.57 -35.49 -30.31
C LEU A 63 3.73 -35.22 -29.35
N GLN A 64 4.84 -35.95 -29.50
CA GLN A 64 6.04 -35.72 -28.69
C GLN A 64 6.59 -34.30 -28.89
N ILE A 65 6.69 -33.83 -30.15
CA ILE A 65 7.12 -32.46 -30.46
C ILE A 65 6.19 -31.41 -29.82
N GLU A 66 4.88 -31.62 -29.88
CA GLU A 66 3.92 -30.67 -29.27
C GLU A 66 4.03 -30.68 -27.73
N ILE A 67 4.23 -31.84 -27.12
CA ILE A 67 4.48 -31.96 -25.67
C ILE A 67 5.78 -31.23 -25.28
N ASP A 68 6.86 -31.41 -26.03
CA ASP A 68 8.14 -30.73 -25.80
C ASP A 68 7.99 -29.21 -25.88
N ARG A 69 7.18 -28.73 -26.83
CA ARG A 69 6.86 -27.30 -26.96
C ARG A 69 6.09 -26.78 -25.75
N ILE A 70 5.07 -27.50 -25.30
CA ILE A 70 4.26 -27.12 -24.12
C ILE A 70 5.13 -27.11 -22.86
N GLU A 71 6.02 -28.10 -22.71
CA GLU A 71 6.97 -28.17 -21.59
C GLU A 71 7.92 -26.97 -21.59
N ALA A 72 8.46 -26.60 -22.77
CA ALA A 72 9.31 -25.41 -22.91
C ALA A 72 8.57 -24.10 -22.58
N GLU A 73 7.28 -24.01 -22.91
CA GLU A 73 6.42 -22.88 -22.54
C GLU A 73 6.21 -22.79 -21.02
N LEU A 74 5.98 -23.92 -20.34
CA LEU A 74 5.90 -23.98 -18.87
C LEU A 74 7.22 -23.60 -18.21
N ASP A 75 8.35 -24.10 -18.73
CA ASP A 75 9.69 -23.75 -18.22
C ASP A 75 10.01 -22.26 -18.38
N ASN A 76 9.42 -21.59 -19.38
CA ASN A 76 9.56 -20.15 -19.55
C ASN A 76 8.91 -19.40 -18.37
N ILE A 77 7.77 -19.85 -17.87
CA ILE A 77 7.11 -19.25 -16.69
C ILE A 77 8.06 -19.26 -15.49
N ASP A 78 8.72 -20.39 -15.24
CA ASP A 78 9.64 -20.53 -14.11
C ASP A 78 10.86 -19.61 -14.25
N ARG A 79 11.38 -19.46 -15.48
CA ARG A 79 12.51 -18.55 -15.78
C ARG A 79 12.18 -17.08 -15.57
N GLN A 80 10.90 -16.70 -15.64
CA GLN A 80 10.49 -15.30 -15.47
C GLN A 80 10.60 -14.82 -14.02
N ASN A 81 10.93 -15.70 -13.06
CA ASN A 81 11.18 -15.36 -11.64
C ASN A 81 10.10 -14.46 -11.04
N ILE A 82 8.84 -14.71 -11.40
CA ILE A 82 7.71 -13.96 -10.86
C ILE A 82 7.55 -14.38 -9.39
N GLN A 83 7.92 -13.48 -8.49
CA GLN A 83 7.76 -13.70 -7.05
C GLN A 83 6.27 -13.78 -6.69
N ASP A 84 5.96 -14.68 -5.77
CA ASP A 84 4.64 -14.85 -5.15
C ASP A 84 3.51 -15.07 -6.18
N LEU A 85 3.75 -15.98 -7.14
CA LEU A 85 2.66 -16.47 -7.99
C LEU A 85 1.51 -17.00 -7.11
N PRO A 86 0.24 -16.76 -7.50
CA PRO A 86 -0.90 -17.31 -6.78
C PRO A 86 -0.79 -18.83 -6.64
N ALA A 87 -1.20 -19.35 -5.49
CA ALA A 87 -1.17 -20.81 -5.23
C ALA A 87 -1.93 -21.61 -6.30
N GLU A 88 -3.00 -21.04 -6.85
CA GLU A 88 -3.77 -21.64 -7.94
C GLU A 88 -2.96 -21.78 -9.22
N VAL A 89 -2.21 -20.75 -9.63
CA VAL A 89 -1.33 -20.76 -10.81
C VAL A 89 -0.24 -21.83 -10.65
N VAL A 90 0.37 -21.90 -9.47
CA VAL A 90 1.39 -22.93 -9.16
C VAL A 90 0.79 -24.33 -9.24
N GLN A 91 -0.42 -24.53 -8.72
CA GLN A 91 -1.10 -25.83 -8.80
C GLN A 91 -1.45 -26.21 -10.24
N GLN A 92 -1.90 -25.25 -11.06
CA GLN A 92 -2.19 -25.48 -12.47
C GLN A 92 -0.92 -25.86 -13.26
N GLN A 93 0.21 -25.22 -12.98
CA GLN A 93 1.51 -25.61 -13.55
C GLN A 93 1.89 -27.05 -13.17
N GLN A 94 1.77 -27.42 -11.89
CA GLN A 94 2.07 -28.77 -11.43
C GLN A 94 1.18 -29.83 -12.10
N ASN A 95 -0.12 -29.54 -12.20
CA ASN A 95 -1.06 -30.43 -12.89
C ASN A 95 -0.71 -30.59 -14.37
N ALA A 96 -0.34 -29.50 -15.06
CA ALA A 96 0.11 -29.56 -16.44
C ALA A 96 1.37 -30.42 -16.61
N ARG A 97 2.35 -30.28 -15.70
CA ARG A 97 3.57 -31.12 -15.69
C ARG A 97 3.27 -32.60 -15.43
N GLN A 98 2.31 -32.90 -14.56
CA GLN A 98 1.88 -34.29 -14.34
C GLN A 98 1.24 -34.88 -15.60
N ILE A 99 0.35 -34.14 -16.27
CA ILE A 99 -0.28 -34.58 -17.52
C ILE A 99 0.77 -34.81 -18.61
N ILE A 100 1.80 -33.96 -18.70
CA ILE A 100 2.95 -34.15 -19.61
C ILE A 100 3.67 -35.47 -19.33
N ALA A 101 3.95 -35.77 -18.06
CA ALA A 101 4.62 -37.01 -17.66
C ALA A 101 3.78 -38.25 -17.99
N ASP A 102 2.47 -38.19 -17.74
CA ASP A 102 1.53 -39.27 -18.05
C ASP A 102 1.42 -39.49 -19.58
N LEU A 103 1.34 -38.42 -20.37
CA LEU A 103 1.31 -38.46 -21.83
C LEU A 103 2.59 -39.03 -22.42
N ARG A 104 3.77 -38.63 -21.92
CA ARG A 104 5.05 -39.20 -22.35
C ARG A 104 5.11 -40.70 -22.08
N SER A 105 4.74 -41.11 -20.87
CA SER A 105 4.73 -42.52 -20.48
C SER A 105 3.80 -43.35 -21.38
N ALA A 106 2.60 -42.86 -21.68
CA ALA A 106 1.65 -43.52 -22.56
C ALA A 106 2.13 -43.60 -24.02
N LEU A 107 2.87 -42.59 -24.48
CA LEU A 107 3.44 -42.58 -25.83
C LEU A 107 4.69 -43.44 -25.95
N GLU A 108 5.44 -43.70 -24.87
CA GLU A 108 6.65 -44.55 -24.89
C GLU A 108 6.36 -46.04 -25.04
N GLU A 109 5.12 -46.50 -24.81
CA GLU A 109 4.72 -47.90 -24.99
C GLU A 109 5.02 -48.42 -26.41
N ASN A 110 5.56 -49.65 -26.53
CA ASN A 110 6.01 -50.22 -27.80
C ASN A 110 4.87 -50.49 -28.81
N ASN A 111 3.63 -50.62 -28.35
CA ASN A 111 2.46 -50.97 -29.20
C ASN A 111 1.27 -50.04 -28.91
N VAL A 112 1.44 -48.73 -29.11
CA VAL A 112 0.33 -47.77 -28.99
C VAL A 112 -0.72 -48.05 -30.09
N SER A 113 -1.98 -48.16 -29.70
CA SER A 113 -3.11 -48.32 -30.61
C SER A 113 -3.60 -46.98 -31.17
N ASP A 114 -4.30 -47.02 -32.32
CA ASP A 114 -4.91 -45.84 -32.94
C ASP A 114 -5.87 -45.09 -31.99
N SER A 115 -6.60 -45.83 -31.16
CA SER A 115 -7.47 -45.24 -30.13
C SER A 115 -6.68 -44.51 -29.05
N GLN A 116 -5.53 -45.03 -28.62
CA GLN A 116 -4.67 -44.36 -27.65
C GLN A 116 -4.05 -43.09 -28.24
N ILE A 117 -3.67 -43.10 -29.52
CA ILE A 117 -3.19 -41.90 -30.23
C ILE A 117 -4.28 -40.83 -30.31
N GLN A 118 -5.54 -41.20 -30.60
CA GLN A 118 -6.64 -40.24 -30.61
C GLN A 118 -6.88 -39.63 -29.22
N ILE A 119 -6.87 -40.44 -28.16
CA ILE A 119 -6.99 -39.97 -26.78
C ILE A 119 -5.84 -39.01 -26.45
N ALA A 120 -4.59 -39.39 -26.75
CA ALA A 120 -3.43 -38.55 -26.53
C ALA A 120 -3.51 -37.22 -27.29
N ASN A 121 -3.99 -37.21 -28.54
CA ASN A 121 -4.25 -35.98 -29.29
C ASN A 121 -5.24 -35.06 -28.57
N THR A 122 -6.37 -35.59 -28.09
CA THR A 122 -7.36 -34.77 -27.36
C THR A 122 -6.82 -34.22 -26.05
N GLN A 123 -5.99 -34.99 -25.35
CA GLN A 123 -5.34 -34.58 -24.10
C GLN A 123 -4.27 -33.51 -24.36
N VAL A 124 -3.45 -33.66 -25.40
CA VAL A 124 -2.46 -32.64 -25.81
C VAL A 124 -3.15 -31.33 -26.21
N GLU A 125 -4.25 -31.39 -26.96
CA GLU A 125 -5.00 -30.20 -27.35
C GLU A 125 -5.61 -29.49 -26.12
N THR A 126 -6.14 -30.28 -25.17
CA THR A 126 -6.68 -29.73 -23.91
C THR A 126 -5.56 -29.10 -23.07
N LEU A 127 -4.44 -29.79 -22.94
CA LEU A 127 -3.26 -29.33 -22.21
C LEU A 127 -2.72 -28.03 -22.81
N LYS A 128 -2.57 -27.97 -24.14
CA LYS A 128 -2.15 -26.78 -24.87
C LYS A 128 -3.04 -25.58 -24.58
N ASN A 129 -4.36 -25.76 -24.65
CA ASN A 129 -5.32 -24.69 -24.34
C ASN A 129 -5.22 -24.22 -22.88
N ASN A 130 -5.02 -25.14 -21.94
CA ASN A 130 -4.84 -24.81 -20.53
C ASN A 130 -3.53 -24.06 -20.28
N VAL A 131 -2.41 -24.51 -20.85
CA VAL A 131 -1.11 -23.84 -20.73
C VAL A 131 -1.13 -22.47 -21.39
N SER A 132 -1.81 -22.32 -22.54
CA SER A 132 -1.98 -21.01 -23.17
C SER A 132 -2.74 -20.02 -22.29
N LYS A 133 -3.82 -20.46 -21.62
CA LYS A 133 -4.54 -19.62 -20.64
C LYS A 133 -3.65 -19.24 -19.46
N LEU A 134 -2.93 -20.22 -18.92
CA LEU A 134 -2.00 -20.04 -17.81
C LEU A 134 -0.90 -19.01 -18.15
N LEU A 135 -0.33 -19.07 -19.36
CA LEU A 135 0.66 -18.10 -19.83
C LEU A 135 0.09 -16.68 -19.90
N ASN A 136 -1.14 -16.53 -20.39
CA ASN A 136 -1.80 -15.22 -20.44
C ASN A 136 -2.02 -14.66 -19.02
N GLU A 137 -2.52 -15.50 -18.10
CA GLU A 137 -2.73 -15.11 -16.71
C GLU A 137 -1.43 -14.69 -16.02
N VAL A 138 -0.36 -15.46 -16.20
CA VAL A 138 0.98 -15.13 -15.68
C VAL A 138 1.49 -13.81 -16.26
N ASN A 139 1.30 -13.57 -17.56
CA ASN A 139 1.70 -12.32 -18.20
C ASN A 139 0.90 -11.12 -17.67
N ASP A 140 -0.41 -11.29 -17.48
CA ASP A 140 -1.26 -10.24 -16.93
C ASP A 140 -0.88 -9.91 -15.48
N LEU A 141 -0.65 -10.94 -14.65
CA LEU A 141 -0.17 -10.78 -13.28
C LEU A 141 1.17 -10.04 -13.24
N LYS A 142 2.08 -10.36 -14.15
CA LYS A 142 3.38 -9.67 -14.27
C LYS A 142 3.20 -8.19 -14.61
N ILE A 143 2.36 -7.87 -15.60
CA ILE A 143 2.08 -6.49 -16.01
C ILE A 143 1.46 -5.72 -14.84
N GLN A 144 0.50 -6.32 -14.14
CA GLN A 144 -0.13 -5.72 -12.96
C GLN A 144 0.89 -5.48 -11.84
N ASN A 145 1.76 -6.44 -11.55
CA ASN A 145 2.78 -6.30 -10.52
C ASN A 145 3.77 -5.16 -10.85
N GLU A 146 4.20 -5.04 -12.11
CA GLU A 146 5.07 -3.95 -12.55
C GLU A 146 4.37 -2.57 -12.56
N MET A 147 3.07 -2.52 -12.83
CA MET A 147 2.27 -1.29 -12.66
C MET A 147 2.16 -0.91 -11.18
N LEU A 148 1.80 -1.86 -10.31
CA LEU A 148 1.66 -1.63 -8.87
C LEU A 148 2.99 -1.22 -8.22
N LYS A 149 4.11 -1.81 -8.64
CA LYS A 149 5.46 -1.39 -8.19
C LYS A 149 5.75 0.06 -8.56
N ARG A 150 5.46 0.45 -9.81
CA ARG A 150 5.66 1.83 -10.27
C ARG A 150 4.78 2.81 -9.50
N GLU A 151 3.51 2.50 -9.34
CA GLU A 151 2.57 3.31 -8.56
C GLU A 151 3.02 3.43 -7.09
N ASN A 152 3.50 2.34 -6.48
CA ASN A 152 4.01 2.37 -5.11
C ASN A 152 5.23 3.29 -4.98
N VAL A 153 6.19 3.22 -5.91
CA VAL A 153 7.36 4.12 -5.93
C VAL A 153 6.93 5.58 -6.09
N GLU A 154 5.99 5.86 -6.99
CA GLU A 154 5.44 7.21 -7.20
C GLU A 154 4.74 7.73 -5.93
N LEU A 155 3.83 6.94 -5.35
CA LEU A 155 3.13 7.27 -4.11
C LEU A 155 4.09 7.51 -2.96
N GLN A 156 5.12 6.69 -2.79
CA GLN A 156 6.17 6.91 -1.77
C GLN A 156 6.89 8.25 -2.00
N GLY A 157 7.17 8.61 -3.25
CA GLY A 157 7.73 9.90 -3.63
C GLY A 157 6.82 11.06 -3.22
N THR A 158 5.55 11.02 -3.61
CA THR A 158 4.55 12.04 -3.26
C THR A 158 4.36 12.18 -1.74
N VAL A 159 4.34 11.06 -1.01
CA VAL A 159 4.21 11.08 0.46
C VAL A 159 5.42 11.78 1.09
N ARG A 160 6.64 11.48 0.66
CA ARG A 160 7.85 12.14 1.17
C ARG A 160 7.86 13.64 0.89
N GLU A 161 7.45 14.05 -0.30
CA GLU A 161 7.33 15.47 -0.67
C GLU A 161 6.31 16.20 0.21
N LYS A 162 5.12 15.60 0.41
CA LYS A 162 4.07 16.16 1.26
C LYS A 162 4.51 16.28 2.72
N ILE A 163 5.18 15.27 3.27
CA ILE A 163 5.73 15.32 4.63
C ILE A 163 6.70 16.52 4.76
N THR A 164 7.64 16.65 3.83
CA THR A 164 8.61 17.76 3.83
C THR A 164 7.92 19.13 3.77
N THR A 165 6.87 19.24 2.95
CA THR A 165 6.09 20.50 2.85
C THR A 165 5.32 20.79 4.12
N VAL A 166 4.70 19.78 4.74
CA VAL A 166 3.96 19.94 6.00
C VAL A 166 4.90 20.36 7.12
N GLU A 167 6.08 19.75 7.24
CA GLU A 167 7.09 20.13 8.23
C GLU A 167 7.53 21.59 8.03
N LYS A 168 7.83 21.99 6.79
CA LYS A 168 8.19 23.37 6.46
C LYS A 168 7.06 24.34 6.83
N LEU A 169 5.83 24.08 6.39
CA LEU A 169 4.68 24.94 6.69
C LEU A 169 4.41 25.03 8.20
N THR A 170 4.61 23.93 8.94
CA THR A 170 4.44 23.92 10.39
C THR A 170 5.48 24.80 11.07
N ASN A 171 6.74 24.70 10.66
CA ASN A 171 7.83 25.53 11.17
C ASN A 171 7.62 27.02 10.82
N ASP A 172 7.27 27.31 9.57
CA ASP A 172 6.99 28.67 9.10
C ASP A 172 5.80 29.29 9.86
N ASN A 173 4.73 28.52 10.07
CA ASN A 173 3.56 28.97 10.81
C ASN A 173 3.88 29.18 12.30
N SER A 174 4.68 28.30 12.92
CA SER A 174 5.14 28.48 14.30
C SER A 174 5.97 29.76 14.44
N ALA A 175 6.94 29.98 13.55
CA ALA A 175 7.77 31.17 13.55
C ALA A 175 6.97 32.45 13.28
N LEU A 176 5.98 32.39 12.37
CA LEU A 176 5.09 33.51 12.11
C LEU A 176 4.19 33.81 13.31
N ASN A 177 3.64 32.78 13.95
CA ASN A 177 2.81 32.93 15.14
C ASN A 177 3.59 33.57 16.30
N GLU A 178 4.84 33.15 16.51
CA GLU A 178 5.73 33.78 17.51
C GLU A 178 5.97 35.26 17.20
N LYS A 179 6.30 35.59 15.95
CA LYS A 179 6.47 36.99 15.51
C LYS A 179 5.19 37.81 15.70
N VAL A 180 4.03 37.25 15.37
CA VAL A 180 2.73 37.91 15.57
C VAL A 180 2.45 38.11 17.05
N MET A 181 2.73 37.13 17.92
CA MET A 181 2.57 37.28 19.37
C MET A 181 3.45 38.41 19.92
N ILE A 182 4.73 38.45 19.55
CA ILE A 182 5.66 39.51 19.98
C ILE A 182 5.19 40.87 19.46
N ALA A 183 4.79 40.94 18.19
CA ALA A 183 4.34 42.18 17.56
C ALA A 183 2.98 42.67 18.08
N ALA A 184 2.10 41.77 18.50
CA ALA A 184 0.78 42.09 19.07
C ALA A 184 0.83 42.39 20.58
N SER A 185 1.98 42.19 21.24
CA SER A 185 2.13 42.50 22.67
C SER A 185 1.85 43.99 22.94
N LEU A 186 1.12 44.25 24.03
CA LEU A 186 0.81 45.62 24.46
C LEU A 186 2.05 46.22 25.12
N LYS A 187 2.53 47.35 24.59
CA LYS A 187 3.63 48.12 25.17
C LYS A 187 3.11 49.44 25.70
N VAL A 188 3.70 49.95 26.77
CA VAL A 188 3.35 51.27 27.31
C VAL A 188 4.36 52.32 26.90
N SER A 189 3.87 53.51 26.52
CA SER A 189 4.70 54.66 26.12
C SER A 189 5.21 55.45 27.32
N ASN A 190 4.38 55.54 28.37
CA ASN A 190 4.69 56.25 29.59
C ASN A 190 4.12 55.47 30.78
N ILE A 191 4.88 55.39 31.87
CA ILE A 191 4.41 54.85 33.16
C ILE A 191 4.86 55.81 34.26
N VAL A 192 3.88 56.42 34.91
CA VAL A 192 4.08 57.30 36.06
C VAL A 192 3.53 56.61 37.29
N ILE A 193 4.36 56.49 38.32
CA ILE A 193 3.96 55.90 39.59
C ILE A 193 4.08 56.97 40.67
N ASN A 194 3.00 57.19 41.41
CA ASN A 194 2.94 58.15 42.50
C ASN A 194 2.47 57.46 43.78
N GLY A 195 3.05 57.82 44.92
CA GLY A 195 2.36 57.61 46.20
C GLY A 195 1.19 58.57 46.29
N VAL A 196 0.04 58.11 46.81
CA VAL A 196 -1.13 58.97 47.01
C VAL A 196 -1.72 58.78 48.42
N GLU A 197 -2.08 59.89 49.05
CA GLU A 197 -2.85 59.94 50.30
C GLU A 197 -4.34 60.04 49.95
N GLN A 198 -5.19 59.19 50.53
CA GLN A 198 -6.64 59.25 50.35
C GLN A 198 -7.24 60.14 51.44
N LYS A 199 -7.68 61.33 51.05
CA LYS A 199 -8.31 62.29 51.98
C LYS A 199 -9.68 61.79 52.44
N LYS A 200 -10.18 62.36 53.54
CA LYS A 200 -11.50 62.04 54.12
C LYS A 200 -12.67 62.26 53.15
N ASN A 201 -12.51 63.14 52.17
CA ASN A 201 -13.50 63.40 51.12
C ASN A 201 -13.39 62.44 49.91
N GLY A 202 -12.46 61.47 49.96
CA GLY A 202 -12.21 60.50 48.89
C GLY A 202 -11.21 60.95 47.82
N ASN A 203 -10.75 62.21 47.84
CA ASN A 203 -9.77 62.70 46.86
C ASN A 203 -8.39 62.09 47.09
N LEU A 204 -7.69 61.78 45.99
CA LEU A 204 -6.31 61.28 45.99
C LEU A 204 -5.36 62.45 45.72
N GLU A 205 -4.46 62.73 46.66
CA GLU A 205 -3.39 63.72 46.50
C GLU A 205 -2.03 63.02 46.42
N ILE A 206 -1.16 63.48 45.52
CA ILE A 206 0.19 62.95 45.39
C ILE A 206 0.96 63.22 46.70
N GLU A 207 1.52 62.17 47.28
CA GLU A 207 2.30 62.22 48.50
C GLU A 207 3.61 61.45 48.31
N THR A 208 4.70 62.12 48.67
CA THR A 208 6.06 61.58 48.51
C THR A 208 6.56 60.91 49.78
N ARG A 209 5.98 61.21 50.94
CA ARG A 209 6.37 60.62 52.23
C ARG A 209 5.73 59.25 52.42
N ALA A 210 6.54 58.22 52.61
CA ALA A 210 6.07 56.84 52.74
C ALA A 210 5.03 56.65 53.86
N LYS A 211 5.22 57.33 55.00
CA LYS A 211 4.31 57.23 56.17
C LYS A 211 2.90 57.78 55.93
N ARG A 212 2.74 58.67 54.94
CA ARG A 212 1.51 59.39 54.61
C ARG A 212 0.84 58.89 53.33
N ALA A 213 1.59 58.23 52.44
CA ALA A 213 1.01 57.60 51.26
C ALA A 213 0.22 56.35 51.68
N ASP A 214 -1.02 56.28 51.24
CA ASP A 214 -1.92 55.15 51.50
C ASP A 214 -1.91 54.13 50.35
N LYS A 215 -1.71 54.61 49.11
CA LYS A 215 -1.75 53.77 47.89
C LYS A 215 -0.64 54.16 46.92
N LEU A 216 -0.29 53.25 46.01
CA LEU A 216 0.42 53.55 44.79
C LEU A 216 -0.57 53.74 43.65
N GLN A 217 -0.53 54.92 43.03
CA GLN A 217 -1.22 55.22 41.79
C GLN A 217 -0.27 54.96 40.62
N ILE A 218 -0.63 54.03 39.76
CA ILE A 218 0.12 53.66 38.56
C ILE A 218 -0.68 54.13 37.36
N LYS A 219 -0.19 55.18 36.69
CA LYS A 219 -0.76 55.70 35.45
C LYS A 219 0.09 55.28 34.27
N PHE A 220 -0.53 54.77 33.22
CA PHE A 220 0.19 54.40 32.01
C PHE A 220 -0.64 54.59 30.75
N THR A 221 0.05 54.86 29.66
CA THR A 221 -0.55 54.95 28.32
C THR A 221 -0.06 53.78 27.49
N ILE A 222 -0.97 53.05 26.85
CA ILE A 222 -0.63 51.96 25.94
C ILE A 222 -0.35 52.54 24.55
N VAL A 223 0.76 52.12 23.94
CA VAL A 223 1.12 52.48 22.56
C VAL A 223 0.11 51.85 21.61
N ASP A 224 -0.33 52.62 20.62
CA ASP A 224 -1.21 52.10 19.58
C ASP A 224 -0.55 50.92 18.84
N ASN A 225 -1.25 49.79 18.83
CA ASN A 225 -0.80 48.57 18.19
C ASN A 225 -1.93 47.99 17.32
N PRO A 226 -1.87 48.11 15.99
CA PRO A 226 -2.90 47.60 15.09
C PRO A 226 -3.01 46.07 15.09
N LEU A 227 -1.98 45.36 15.56
CA LEU A 227 -1.97 43.89 15.65
C LEU A 227 -2.55 43.39 16.98
N ALA A 228 -2.69 44.26 17.98
CA ALA A 228 -3.26 43.90 19.27
C ALA A 228 -4.79 43.85 19.21
N LYS A 229 -5.38 42.79 19.77
CA LYS A 229 -6.84 42.64 19.84
C LYS A 229 -7.44 43.67 20.80
N LYS A 230 -8.38 44.48 20.31
CA LYS A 230 -9.17 45.42 21.13
C LYS A 230 -10.14 44.67 22.05
N GLY A 231 -10.52 45.31 23.16
CA GLY A 231 -11.50 44.80 24.13
C GLY A 231 -10.93 44.67 25.54
N ARG A 232 -11.61 43.90 26.38
CA ARG A 232 -11.20 43.69 27.78
C ARG A 232 -9.84 42.97 27.86
N LYS A 233 -8.92 43.52 28.64
CA LYS A 233 -7.58 43.00 28.91
C LYS A 233 -7.33 42.90 30.41
N GLU A 234 -6.80 41.76 30.84
CA GLU A 234 -6.30 41.60 32.22
C GLU A 234 -4.85 42.10 32.29
N ILE A 235 -4.61 43.05 33.17
CA ILE A 235 -3.29 43.61 33.46
C ILE A 235 -2.83 43.06 34.79
N TYR A 236 -1.70 42.36 34.78
CA TYR A 236 -1.05 41.81 35.96
C TYR A 236 0.08 42.75 36.38
N ALA A 237 0.07 43.18 37.63
CA ALA A 237 1.09 44.06 38.19
C ALA A 237 1.94 43.33 39.22
N ARG A 238 3.26 43.46 39.11
CA ARG A 238 4.25 42.97 40.07
C ARG A 238 4.91 44.17 40.74
N VAL A 239 4.66 44.35 42.02
CA VAL A 239 5.21 45.44 42.83
C VAL A 239 6.35 44.87 43.69
N ILE A 240 7.55 45.40 43.47
CA ILE A 240 8.76 45.05 44.22
C ILE A 240 8.99 46.14 45.25
N ASP A 241 9.14 45.73 46.51
CA ASP A 241 9.40 46.62 47.64
C ASP A 241 10.84 47.18 47.62
N PRO A 242 11.15 48.18 48.46
CA PRO A 242 12.51 48.73 48.56
C PRO A 242 13.59 47.75 49.04
N GLN A 243 13.19 46.59 49.57
CA GLN A 243 14.09 45.52 49.99
C GLN A 243 14.35 44.51 48.85
N GLY A 244 13.69 44.68 47.70
CA GLY A 244 13.81 43.80 46.53
C GLY A 244 12.84 42.61 46.54
N ASN A 245 11.91 42.54 47.50
CA ASN A 245 10.93 41.46 47.58
C ASN A 245 9.70 41.78 46.74
N LEU A 246 9.19 40.78 46.03
CA LEU A 246 7.87 40.87 45.41
C LEU A 246 6.80 40.88 46.50
N ILE A 247 5.95 41.89 46.50
CA ILE A 247 4.80 41.97 47.38
C ILE A 247 3.70 41.14 46.72
N ALA A 248 3.59 39.85 47.02
CA ALA A 248 2.56 38.99 46.44
C ALA A 248 2.01 38.02 47.50
N ALA A 249 0.73 37.65 47.37
CA ALA A 249 0.19 36.53 48.11
C ALA A 249 0.71 35.22 47.48
N SER A 250 0.91 34.19 48.30
CA SER A 250 1.52 32.92 47.87
C SER A 250 0.76 32.20 46.75
N ASN A 251 -0.54 32.47 46.57
CA ASN A 251 -1.42 31.75 45.66
C ASN A 251 -1.70 32.49 44.34
N ASP A 252 -1.29 33.76 44.22
CA ASP A 252 -1.58 34.60 43.06
C ASP A 252 -0.52 34.42 41.97
N VAL A 253 -0.83 33.58 40.98
CA VAL A 253 0.09 33.19 39.90
C VAL A 253 -0.53 33.36 38.53
N PHE A 254 0.30 33.71 37.55
CA PHE A 254 -0.03 33.81 36.14
C PHE A 254 1.12 33.23 35.30
N TYR A 255 0.87 32.99 34.02
CA TYR A 255 1.86 32.43 33.12
C TYR A 255 2.32 33.49 32.11
N VAL A 256 3.62 33.54 31.87
CA VAL A 256 4.29 34.37 30.85
C VAL A 256 5.19 33.46 30.03
N HIS A 257 4.88 33.26 28.76
CA HIS A 257 5.60 32.34 27.86
C HIS A 257 5.77 30.91 28.44
N GLY A 258 4.82 30.46 29.26
CA GLY A 258 4.88 29.15 29.94
C GLY A 258 5.54 29.17 31.33
N ASP A 259 6.21 30.27 31.69
CA ASP A 259 6.80 30.45 33.02
C ASP A 259 5.76 30.89 34.03
N LYS A 260 5.73 30.19 35.16
CA LYS A 260 4.85 30.51 36.28
C LYS A 260 5.43 31.67 37.09
N LEU A 261 4.75 32.81 37.09
CA LEU A 261 5.12 34.01 37.83
C LEU A 261 4.07 34.37 38.86
N GLN A 262 4.48 34.96 39.98
CA GLN A 262 3.56 35.56 40.95
C GLN A 262 3.26 37.01 40.61
N TYR A 263 2.02 37.44 40.85
CA TYR A 263 1.60 38.84 40.72
C TYR A 263 1.17 39.43 42.06
N THR A 264 1.25 40.75 42.19
CA THR A 264 0.81 41.50 43.37
C THR A 264 -0.70 41.73 43.34
N PHE A 265 -1.18 42.21 42.21
CA PHE A 265 -2.60 42.39 41.95
C PHE A 265 -2.86 42.33 40.44
N LYS A 266 -4.13 42.16 40.06
CA LYS A 266 -4.57 42.23 38.67
C LYS A 266 -5.79 43.10 38.52
N GLU A 267 -5.91 43.76 37.38
CA GLU A 267 -6.99 44.70 37.07
C GLU A 267 -7.42 44.52 35.62
N ASN A 268 -8.70 44.79 35.34
CA ASN A 268 -9.25 44.70 33.99
C ASN A 268 -9.33 46.09 33.37
N ILE A 269 -8.74 46.27 32.19
CA ILE A 269 -8.91 47.48 31.38
C ILE A 269 -9.66 47.15 30.10
N ASN A 270 -10.25 48.16 29.46
CA ASN A 270 -10.82 48.01 28.12
C ASN A 270 -9.90 48.70 27.11
N PHE A 271 -9.12 47.92 26.37
CA PHE A 271 -8.18 48.43 25.38
C PHE A 271 -8.90 48.78 24.07
N THR A 272 -8.91 50.06 23.73
CA THR A 272 -9.61 50.61 22.55
C THR A 272 -8.65 50.96 21.39
N ASN A 273 -7.33 50.97 21.64
CA ASN A 273 -6.27 51.29 20.68
C ASN A 273 -6.39 52.73 20.12
N ASN A 274 -6.43 53.71 21.01
CA ASN A 274 -6.59 55.14 20.72
C ASN A 274 -5.69 56.03 21.63
N GLY A 275 -4.63 55.47 22.21
CA GLY A 275 -3.73 56.18 23.11
C GLY A 275 -4.32 56.60 24.48
N GLU A 276 -5.35 55.91 24.99
CA GLU A 276 -5.92 56.16 26.32
C GLU A 276 -4.91 56.01 27.48
N GLU A 277 -5.05 56.88 28.49
CA GLU A 277 -4.38 56.73 29.80
C GLU A 277 -5.23 55.84 30.71
N TYR A 278 -4.60 54.80 31.27
CA TYR A 278 -5.19 53.91 32.26
C TYR A 278 -4.58 54.20 33.64
N GLN A 279 -5.39 54.02 34.69
CA GLN A 279 -4.98 54.21 36.07
C GLN A 279 -5.30 52.98 36.90
N LEU A 280 -4.29 52.45 37.58
CA LEU A 280 -4.44 51.39 38.58
C LEU A 280 -4.09 51.94 39.96
N LEU A 281 -4.81 51.49 40.98
CA LEU A 281 -4.57 51.84 42.37
C LEU A 281 -4.28 50.58 43.16
N TRP A 282 -3.14 50.56 43.84
CA TRP A 282 -2.76 49.45 44.70
C TRP A 282 -2.47 49.92 46.12
N SER A 283 -2.97 49.19 47.10
CA SER A 283 -2.70 49.40 48.52
C SER A 283 -2.13 48.11 49.12
N ASP A 284 -1.08 48.25 49.91
CA ASP A 284 -0.58 47.16 50.74
C ASP A 284 -1.44 47.03 52.01
N ASN A 285 -1.47 45.84 52.61
CA ASN A 285 -2.08 45.62 53.93
C ASN A 285 -1.28 46.32 55.04
N HIS A 286 0.00 46.62 54.79
CA HIS A 286 0.87 47.37 55.69
C HIS A 286 1.12 48.78 55.16
N LYS A 287 1.59 49.70 56.01
CA LYS A 287 2.01 51.02 55.55
C LYS A 287 3.21 50.92 54.59
N LEU A 288 3.18 51.73 53.54
CA LEU A 288 4.30 51.87 52.61
C LEU A 288 5.58 52.30 53.36
N LYS A 289 6.70 51.67 52.99
CA LYS A 289 8.02 51.89 53.58
C LYS A 289 8.77 52.95 52.79
N LYS A 290 9.77 53.57 53.42
CA LYS A 290 10.69 54.47 52.72
C LYS A 290 11.54 53.67 51.74
N GLY A 291 11.70 54.18 50.52
CA GLY A 291 12.61 53.65 49.51
C GLY A 291 11.99 53.54 48.12
N ALA A 292 12.69 52.84 47.22
CA ALA A 292 12.31 52.70 45.82
C ALA A 292 11.38 51.50 45.60
N TYR A 293 10.16 51.75 45.13
CA TYR A 293 9.24 50.72 44.67
C TYR A 293 9.36 50.57 43.16
N THR A 294 9.44 49.34 42.66
CA THR A 294 9.45 49.05 41.22
C THR A 294 8.18 48.31 40.84
N VAL A 295 7.49 48.77 39.80
CA VAL A 295 6.29 48.11 39.28
C VAL A 295 6.57 47.62 37.87
N LEU A 296 6.25 46.34 37.62
CA LEU A 296 6.26 45.72 36.31
C LEU A 296 4.83 45.38 35.92
N LEU A 297 4.42 45.80 34.73
CA LEU A 297 3.09 45.52 34.18
C LEU A 297 3.18 44.45 33.10
N TYR A 298 2.23 43.52 33.10
CA TYR A 298 2.13 42.42 32.15
C TYR A 298 0.71 42.32 31.59
N ALA A 299 0.60 42.01 30.30
CA ALA A 299 -0.66 41.71 29.62
C ALA A 299 -0.39 40.79 28.44
N ASP A 300 -1.39 40.01 28.03
CA ASP A 300 -1.30 39.12 26.87
C ASP A 300 -0.01 38.26 26.84
N ASN A 301 0.37 37.69 27.99
CA ASN A 301 1.53 36.81 28.12
C ASN A 301 2.89 37.50 27.85
N ALA A 302 2.98 38.83 27.95
CA ALA A 302 4.20 39.62 27.74
C ALA A 302 4.33 40.78 28.75
N ILE A 303 5.54 41.32 28.91
CA ILE A 303 5.78 42.52 29.71
C ILE A 303 5.39 43.77 28.91
N MET A 304 4.57 44.63 29.52
CA MET A 304 4.18 45.90 28.93
C MET A 304 5.25 46.97 29.14
N GLY A 305 5.78 47.04 30.36
CA GLY A 305 6.82 47.98 30.75
C GLY A 305 7.10 47.96 32.26
N ARG A 306 8.09 48.76 32.67
CA ARG A 306 8.51 48.89 34.08
C ARG A 306 8.73 50.35 34.43
N SER A 307 8.45 50.72 35.68
CA SER A 307 8.78 52.04 36.22
C SER A 307 8.99 51.94 37.74
N SER A 308 9.54 52.99 38.33
CA SER A 308 9.84 53.02 39.76
C SER A 308 9.55 54.38 40.38
N VAL A 309 9.15 54.38 41.64
CA VAL A 309 8.94 55.59 42.45
C VAL A 309 9.73 55.50 43.75
N VAL A 310 10.26 56.63 44.22
CA VAL A 310 10.94 56.70 45.51
C VAL A 310 10.05 57.42 46.52
N LEU A 311 9.67 56.71 47.58
CA LEU A 311 8.97 57.29 48.73
C LEU A 311 9.99 57.67 49.82
N LYS A 312 9.85 58.88 50.38
CA LYS A 312 10.78 59.52 51.33
C LYS A 312 10.41 59.30 52.79
#